data_AF-A0A851F2D3-F1
#
_entry.id   AF-A0A851F2D3-F1
#
_cell.length_a   1.000
_cell.length_b   1.000
_cell.length_c   1.000
_cell.angle_alpha   90.00
_cell.angle_beta   90.00
_cell.angle_gamma   90.00
#
_symmetry.space_group_name_H-M   'P 1'
#
loop_
_entity.id
_entity.type
_entity.pdbx_description
1 polymer ?
#
loop_
_entity_poly.entity_id
_entity_poly.type
_entity_poly.pdbx_seq_one_letter_code
_entity_poly.pdbx_strand_id
1 'polypeptide(L)'
;MSQSVVYADLKFAAGSPSTVPDEDDNPYENVLPGPVTLESSPVHSPRQGHVPTGLLAASLLLILLVAIMALGVSYWQVTRSLRDASRNHTAEQGRLSQELSTREQSLEQTQLELAWARGELQRAWHEGNTSQLELERLNTELGNVMEVLGKMEKEMQEVQGKLNNSERTVSSLRACVNTECCPSGWVLYRTKCLFISLEFNTWRDSYSECERKSAKLLAQG
;
A
#
# COMPACT_ATOMS: atom_id res chain seq x y z
N MET A 1 17.33 -13.79 5.89
CA MET A 1 17.22 -12.33 6.00
C MET A 1 16.26 -12.03 7.13
N SER A 2 16.82 -11.75 8.29
CA SER A 2 16.14 -11.47 9.56
C SER A 2 15.95 -9.96 9.69
N GLN A 3 14.73 -9.50 9.95
CA GLN A 3 14.49 -8.12 10.38
C GLN A 3 13.95 -8.17 11.80
N SER A 4 14.84 -7.86 12.75
CA SER A 4 14.49 -7.61 14.15
C SER A 4 13.88 -6.22 14.24
N VAL A 5 12.62 -6.12 14.64
CA VAL A 5 12.03 -4.85 15.02
C VAL A 5 12.29 -4.65 16.50
N VAL A 6 13.25 -3.77 16.79
CA VAL A 6 13.56 -3.27 18.12
C VAL A 6 12.54 -2.18 18.43
N TYR A 7 11.61 -2.44 19.34
CA TYR A 7 10.86 -1.37 19.99
C TYR A 7 11.65 -0.91 21.21
N ALA A 8 11.98 0.38 21.22
CA ALA A 8 12.51 1.09 22.37
C ALA A 8 11.57 2.22 22.78
N ASP A 9 11.57 2.47 24.10
CA ASP A 9 11.21 3.71 24.81
C ASP A 9 9.72 3.99 25.10
N LEU A 10 9.29 4.47 26.27
CA LEU A 10 9.97 5.06 27.43
C LEU A 10 9.37 4.57 28.77
N LYS A 11 10.24 4.35 29.77
CA LYS A 11 9.90 4.38 31.20
C LYS A 11 9.70 5.83 31.63
N PHE A 12 8.61 6.12 32.35
CA PHE A 12 8.54 7.28 33.25
C PHE A 12 8.71 6.82 34.69
N ALA A 13 9.88 7.11 35.25
CA ALA A 13 10.11 7.16 36.68
C ALA A 13 10.89 8.45 36.98
N ALA A 14 10.20 9.44 37.53
CA ALA A 14 10.67 10.59 38.31
C ALA A 14 9.38 11.34 38.69
N GLY A 15 9.06 11.73 39.92
CA GLY A 15 9.88 12.06 41.07
C GLY A 15 9.22 13.32 41.67
N SER A 16 8.70 13.24 42.89
CA SER A 16 8.57 14.42 43.77
C SER A 16 9.98 14.78 44.26
N PRO A 17 10.36 16.04 44.61
CA PRO A 17 9.59 16.95 45.47
C PRO A 17 9.76 18.48 45.24
N SER A 18 8.93 19.24 45.99
CA SER A 18 9.11 20.62 46.48
C SER A 18 9.20 21.81 45.51
N THR A 19 8.30 22.77 45.73
CA THR A 19 8.60 24.20 45.62
C THR A 19 7.99 24.91 46.83
N VAL A 20 8.88 25.53 47.60
CA VAL A 20 8.66 26.43 48.76
C VAL A 20 8.26 27.81 48.22
N PRO A 21 7.43 28.56 48.95
CA PRO A 21 7.87 29.82 49.57
C PRO A 21 7.56 29.77 51.08
N ASP A 22 8.50 30.02 52.00
CA ASP A 22 9.21 31.27 52.32
C ASP A 22 8.30 32.35 52.91
N GLU A 23 8.84 33.01 53.94
CA GLU A 23 8.26 33.98 54.88
C GLU A 23 7.41 33.38 56.01
N ASP A 24 7.88 33.27 57.25
CA ASP A 24 8.50 34.24 58.19
C ASP A 24 7.50 34.54 59.32
N ASP A 25 8.03 34.36 60.53
CA ASP A 25 7.73 35.11 61.76
C ASP A 25 6.27 35.24 62.26
N ASN A 26 5.96 34.40 63.25
CA ASN A 26 5.93 34.82 64.68
C ASN A 26 4.73 34.22 65.47
N PRO A 27 4.92 33.14 66.24
CA PRO A 27 3.94 32.69 67.22
C PRO A 27 4.32 33.19 68.62
N TYR A 28 3.45 34.02 69.21
CA TYR A 28 3.44 34.36 70.64
C TYR A 28 4.72 34.98 71.21
N GLU A 29 4.75 36.31 71.27
CA GLU A 29 5.58 37.02 72.24
C GLU A 29 4.74 38.09 72.92
N ASN A 30 4.73 38.05 74.27
CA ASN A 30 4.90 39.19 75.17
C ASN A 30 4.45 38.81 76.60
N VAL A 31 5.42 38.56 77.47
CA VAL A 31 5.28 38.67 78.93
C VAL A 31 6.36 39.65 79.46
N LEU A 32 5.85 40.73 80.06
CA LEU A 32 6.36 41.76 81.00
C LEU A 32 7.80 41.71 81.58
N PRO A 33 8.44 42.86 81.94
CA PRO A 33 8.20 43.50 83.27
C PRO A 33 8.50 45.04 83.49
N GLY A 34 7.75 45.67 84.42
CA GLY A 34 8.15 46.70 85.45
C GLY A 34 8.55 48.15 85.06
N PRO A 35 8.46 49.18 85.96
CA PRO A 35 8.59 49.11 87.43
C PRO A 35 7.60 49.92 88.33
N VAL A 36 7.56 49.48 89.61
CA VAL A 36 7.38 50.12 90.96
C VAL A 36 7.22 51.65 91.00
N THR A 37 6.29 52.30 91.73
CA THR A 37 6.09 52.44 93.21
C THR A 37 4.70 53.11 93.42
N LEU A 38 3.85 52.91 94.44
CA LEU A 38 4.07 53.05 95.88
C LEU A 38 2.80 52.57 96.64
N GLU A 39 3.01 52.04 97.84
CA GLU A 39 2.04 51.62 98.86
C GLU A 39 0.85 52.57 99.09
N SER A 40 -0.33 51.98 99.37
CA SER A 40 -1.12 52.23 100.59
C SER A 40 -2.32 51.27 100.67
N SER A 41 -2.31 50.38 101.66
CA SER A 41 -3.51 49.71 102.22
C SER A 41 -4.15 50.67 103.25
N PRO A 42 -5.45 50.62 103.60
CA PRO A 42 -6.12 49.39 104.03
C PRO A 42 -7.63 49.23 103.68
N VAL A 43 -8.06 47.96 103.70
CA VAL A 43 -9.39 47.45 104.14
C VAL A 43 -10.63 48.04 103.46
N HIS A 44 -11.45 47.19 102.83
CA HIS A 44 -12.91 47.04 103.04
C HIS A 44 -13.49 46.08 101.98
N SER A 45 -13.80 44.84 102.36
CA SER A 45 -14.99 44.16 101.82
C SER A 45 -16.20 44.74 102.56
N PRO A 46 -17.38 44.91 101.96
CA PRO A 46 -17.95 44.01 100.94
C PRO A 46 -18.62 44.76 99.78
N ARG A 47 -18.89 44.07 98.66
CA ARG A 47 -20.23 44.08 98.03
C ARG A 47 -20.20 43.31 96.72
N GLN A 48 -20.91 42.21 96.76
CA GLN A 48 -21.57 41.53 95.66
C GLN A 48 -22.25 42.58 94.76
N GLY A 49 -21.53 43.03 93.74
CA GLY A 49 -22.08 43.85 92.67
C GLY A 49 -22.97 42.94 91.84
N HIS A 50 -24.28 42.98 92.09
CA HIS A 50 -25.25 42.50 91.12
C HIS A 50 -25.00 43.27 89.82
N VAL A 51 -24.36 42.62 88.85
CA VAL A 51 -24.48 43.06 87.46
C VAL A 51 -25.98 43.11 87.20
N PRO A 52 -26.57 44.25 86.80
CA PRO A 52 -27.99 44.31 86.56
C PRO A 52 -28.28 43.25 85.50
N THR A 53 -29.13 42.30 85.84
CA THR A 53 -29.41 41.09 85.05
C THR A 53 -29.81 41.42 83.60
N GLY A 54 -30.32 42.65 83.38
CA GLY A 54 -30.61 43.21 82.06
C GLY A 54 -29.39 43.51 81.16
N LEU A 55 -28.21 43.85 81.70
CA LEU A 55 -27.01 44.11 80.88
C LEU A 55 -26.39 42.81 80.34
N LEU A 56 -26.40 41.73 81.14
CA LEU A 56 -25.97 40.40 80.70
C LEU A 56 -26.94 39.80 79.67
N ALA A 57 -28.24 40.03 79.85
CA ALA A 57 -29.25 39.64 78.87
C ALA A 57 -29.08 40.40 77.53
N ALA A 58 -28.80 41.71 77.58
CA ALA A 58 -28.54 42.52 76.40
C ALA A 58 -27.26 42.09 75.66
N SER A 59 -26.17 41.77 76.38
CA SER A 59 -24.93 41.28 75.75
C SER A 59 -25.11 39.90 75.12
N LEU A 60 -25.87 39.00 75.75
CA LEU A 60 -26.21 37.70 75.18
C LEU A 60 -27.04 37.83 73.89
N LEU A 61 -27.98 38.77 73.86
CA LEU A 61 -28.76 39.09 72.65
C LEU A 61 -27.88 39.64 71.52
N LEU A 62 -26.92 40.52 71.83
CA LEU A 62 -25.98 41.03 70.84
C LEU A 62 -25.06 39.93 70.29
N ILE A 63 -24.54 39.05 71.14
CA ILE A 63 -23.73 37.90 70.71
C ILE A 63 -24.54 36.97 69.81
N LEU A 64 -25.81 36.71 70.15
CA LEU A 64 -26.69 35.89 69.34
C LEU A 64 -26.95 36.51 67.96
N LEU A 65 -27.17 37.83 67.89
CA LEU A 65 -27.32 38.54 66.62
C LEU A 65 -26.07 38.45 65.75
N VAL A 66 -24.88 38.65 66.33
CA VAL A 66 -23.61 38.49 65.61
C VAL A 66 -23.43 37.07 65.11
N ALA A 67 -23.77 36.06 65.91
CA ALA A 67 -23.70 34.66 65.51
C ALA A 67 -24.64 34.34 64.34
N ILE A 68 -25.89 34.85 64.36
CA ILE A 68 -26.85 34.68 63.26
C ILE A 68 -26.34 35.34 61.98
N MET A 69 -25.80 36.56 62.08
CA MET A 69 -25.24 37.27 60.92
C MET A 69 -24.01 36.54 60.35
N ALA A 70 -23.11 36.04 61.21
CA ALA A 70 -21.96 35.26 60.80
C ALA A 70 -22.35 33.94 60.11
N LEU A 71 -23.35 33.23 60.65
CA LEU A 71 -23.92 32.02 60.04
C LEU A 71 -24.56 32.32 58.67
N GLY A 72 -25.25 33.46 58.55
CA GLY A 72 -25.82 33.93 57.28
C GLY A 72 -24.75 34.16 56.22
N VAL A 73 -23.64 34.81 56.60
CA VAL A 73 -22.49 35.04 55.69
C VAL A 73 -21.82 33.72 55.31
N SER A 74 -21.58 32.81 56.26
CA SER A 74 -20.98 31.49 55.94
C SER A 74 -21.88 30.64 55.05
N TYR A 75 -23.19 30.65 55.29
CA TYR A 75 -24.15 29.93 54.46
C TYR A 75 -24.22 30.52 53.05
N TRP A 76 -24.23 31.85 52.91
CA TRP A 76 -24.17 32.52 51.62
C TRP A 76 -22.87 32.20 50.87
N GLN A 77 -21.72 32.21 51.57
CA GLN A 77 -20.42 31.91 50.97
C GLN A 77 -20.36 30.47 50.45
N VAL A 78 -20.82 29.49 51.24
CA VAL A 78 -20.86 28.07 50.82
C VAL A 78 -21.84 27.88 49.66
N THR A 79 -23.01 28.51 49.73
CA THR A 79 -24.01 28.46 48.64
C THR A 79 -23.45 29.05 47.35
N ARG A 80 -22.67 30.13 47.43
CA ARG A 80 -22.01 30.75 46.28
C ARG A 80 -20.90 29.86 45.74
N SER A 81 -20.05 29.32 46.60
CA SER A 81 -18.97 28.39 46.23
C SER A 81 -19.51 27.15 45.50
N LEU A 82 -20.55 26.52 46.04
CA LEU A 82 -21.24 25.39 45.40
C LEU A 82 -21.84 25.78 44.04
N ARG A 83 -22.42 26.98 43.93
CA ARG A 83 -23.00 27.48 42.68
C ARG A 83 -21.93 27.72 41.62
N ASP A 84 -20.78 28.25 42.00
CA ASP A 84 -19.67 28.51 41.07
C ASP A 84 -18.98 27.19 40.66
N ALA A 85 -18.79 26.25 41.60
CA ALA A 85 -18.30 24.90 41.29
C ALA A 85 -19.26 24.14 40.35
N SER A 86 -20.57 24.23 40.60
CA SER A 86 -21.60 23.62 39.73
C SER A 86 -21.56 24.21 38.32
N ARG A 87 -21.44 25.53 38.18
CA ARG A 87 -21.29 26.18 36.86
C ARG A 87 -20.05 25.71 36.12
N ASN A 88 -18.91 25.64 36.81
CA ASN A 88 -17.67 25.17 36.21
C ASN A 88 -17.79 23.73 35.72
N HIS A 89 -18.38 22.83 36.51
CA HIS A 89 -18.65 21.46 36.06
C HIS A 89 -19.59 21.41 34.85
N THR A 90 -20.65 22.22 34.81
CA THR A 90 -21.53 22.26 33.62
C THR A 90 -20.82 22.79 32.38
N ALA A 91 -19.90 23.75 32.54
CA ALA A 91 -19.10 24.28 31.43
C ALA A 91 -18.06 23.27 30.95
N GLU A 92 -17.37 22.58 31.86
CA GLU A 92 -16.43 21.51 31.54
C GLU A 92 -17.12 20.33 30.88
N GLN A 93 -18.29 19.92 31.39
CA GLN A 93 -19.09 18.86 30.80
C GLN A 93 -19.56 19.24 29.38
N GLY A 94 -19.98 20.50 29.17
CA GLY A 94 -20.30 21.01 27.85
C GLY A 94 -19.08 20.99 26.91
N ARG A 95 -17.91 21.43 27.40
CA ARG A 95 -16.65 21.43 26.64
C ARG A 95 -16.23 20.01 26.23
N LEU A 96 -16.21 19.07 27.18
CA LEU A 96 -15.88 17.67 26.92
C LEU A 96 -16.89 17.00 26.00
N SER A 97 -18.19 17.26 26.18
CA SER A 97 -19.22 16.75 25.28
C SER A 97 -19.04 17.26 23.86
N GLN A 98 -18.63 18.52 23.70
CA GLN A 98 -18.35 19.10 22.39
C GLN A 98 -17.07 18.50 21.77
N GLU A 99 -16.00 18.33 22.54
CA GLU A 99 -14.78 17.66 22.09
C GLU A 99 -15.08 16.22 21.64
N LEU A 100 -15.82 15.46 22.43
CA LEU A 100 -16.24 14.09 22.08
C LEU A 100 -17.06 14.07 20.79
N SER A 101 -18.05 14.95 20.66
CA SER A 101 -18.87 15.03 19.45
C SER A 101 -18.03 15.35 18.20
N THR A 102 -17.08 16.28 18.29
CA THR A 102 -16.18 16.59 17.16
C THR A 102 -15.25 15.43 16.81
N ARG A 103 -14.74 14.71 17.82
CA ARG A 103 -13.90 13.52 17.64
C ARG A 103 -14.69 12.37 17.02
N GLU A 104 -15.92 12.16 17.46
CA GLU A 104 -16.83 11.16 16.93
C GLU A 104 -17.15 11.45 15.46
N GLN A 105 -17.54 12.68 15.13
CA GLN A 105 -17.78 13.10 13.73
C GLN A 105 -16.52 12.91 12.86
N SER A 106 -15.34 13.27 13.38
CA SER A 106 -14.07 13.03 12.69
C SER A 106 -13.81 11.55 12.45
N LEU A 107 -14.07 10.69 13.44
CA LEU A 107 -13.92 9.25 13.30
C LEU A 107 -14.91 8.67 12.28
N GLU A 108 -16.18 9.09 12.33
CA GLU A 108 -17.18 8.68 11.34
C GLU A 108 -16.78 9.10 9.93
N GLN A 109 -16.31 10.33 9.75
CA GLN A 109 -15.82 10.82 8.46
C GLN A 109 -14.63 9.99 7.96
N THR A 110 -13.61 9.78 8.80
CA THR A 110 -12.44 8.98 8.41
C THR A 110 -12.80 7.52 8.11
N GLN A 111 -13.79 6.94 8.80
CA GLN A 111 -14.28 5.61 8.50
C GLN A 111 -14.95 5.54 7.13
N LEU A 112 -15.75 6.55 6.77
CA LEU A 112 -16.37 6.64 5.45
C LEU A 112 -15.32 6.80 4.36
N GLU A 113 -14.32 7.67 4.56
CA GLU A 113 -13.21 7.85 3.63
C GLU A 113 -12.40 6.56 3.44
N LEU A 114 -12.12 5.84 4.53
CA LEU A 114 -11.45 4.52 4.49
C LEU A 114 -12.29 3.48 3.75
N ALA A 115 -13.60 3.43 3.98
CA ALA A 115 -14.49 2.51 3.29
C ALA A 115 -14.54 2.80 1.79
N TRP A 116 -14.62 4.07 1.41
CA TRP A 116 -14.59 4.51 0.03
C TRP A 116 -13.25 4.18 -0.65
N ALA A 117 -12.13 4.53 0.00
CA ALA A 117 -10.79 4.23 -0.52
C ALA A 117 -10.55 2.73 -0.68
N ARG A 118 -11.05 1.90 0.25
CA ARG A 118 -11.01 0.43 0.13
C ARG A 118 -11.82 -0.07 -1.06
N GLY A 119 -13.02 0.49 -1.29
CA GLY A 119 -13.85 0.14 -2.44
C GLY A 119 -13.16 0.49 -3.76
N GLU A 120 -12.53 1.66 -3.85
CA GLU A 120 -11.81 2.08 -5.05
C GLU A 120 -10.56 1.22 -5.30
N LEU A 121 -9.80 0.89 -4.23
CA LEU A 121 -8.67 -0.02 -4.33
C LEU A 121 -9.10 -1.42 -4.79
N GLN A 122 -10.21 -1.95 -4.26
CA GLN A 122 -10.76 -3.24 -4.69
C GLN A 122 -11.16 -3.22 -6.17
N ARG A 123 -11.80 -2.14 -6.64
CA ARG A 123 -12.15 -1.98 -8.04
C ARG A 123 -10.90 -1.95 -8.92
N ALA A 124 -9.94 -1.09 -8.60
CA ALA A 124 -8.68 -0.99 -9.34
C ALA A 124 -7.90 -2.31 -9.34
N TRP A 125 -7.94 -3.05 -8.24
CA TRP A 125 -7.33 -4.38 -8.15
C TRP A 125 -8.01 -5.39 -9.07
N HIS A 126 -9.35 -5.42 -9.09
CA HIS A 126 -10.10 -6.29 -9.99
C HIS A 126 -9.84 -5.94 -11.45
N GLU A 127 -9.88 -4.67 -11.83
CA GLU A 127 -9.57 -4.20 -13.18
C GLU A 127 -8.14 -4.57 -13.59
N GLY A 128 -7.17 -4.42 -12.68
CA GLY A 128 -5.80 -4.83 -12.90
C GLY A 128 -5.65 -6.33 -13.10
N ASN A 129 -6.34 -7.15 -12.30
CA ASN A 129 -6.34 -8.60 -12.43
C ASN A 129 -7.00 -9.06 -13.74
N THR A 130 -8.12 -8.45 -14.14
CA THR A 130 -8.75 -8.69 -15.45
C THR A 130 -7.80 -8.33 -16.59
N SER A 131 -7.15 -7.17 -16.52
CA SER A 131 -6.17 -6.73 -17.52
C SER A 131 -4.98 -7.69 -17.61
N GLN A 132 -4.55 -8.26 -16.49
CA GLN A 132 -3.48 -9.25 -16.44
C GLN A 132 -3.87 -10.55 -17.15
N LEU A 133 -5.09 -11.05 -16.92
CA LEU A 133 -5.61 -12.23 -17.61
C LEU A 133 -5.74 -11.99 -19.13
N GLU A 134 -6.19 -10.81 -19.54
CA GLU A 134 -6.24 -10.43 -20.96
C GLU A 134 -4.83 -10.39 -21.59
N LEU A 135 -3.84 -9.87 -20.87
CA LEU A 135 -2.47 -9.81 -21.34
C LEU A 135 -1.86 -11.23 -21.50
N GLU A 136 -2.13 -12.13 -20.56
CA GLU A 136 -1.71 -13.52 -20.64
C GLU A 136 -2.37 -14.23 -21.84
N ARG A 137 -3.67 -14.01 -22.04
CA ARG A 137 -4.40 -14.49 -23.22
C ARG A 137 -3.77 -13.97 -24.51
N LEU A 138 -3.54 -12.67 -24.64
CA LEU A 138 -2.93 -12.08 -25.84
C LEU A 138 -1.51 -12.61 -26.06
N ASN A 139 -0.73 -12.82 -25.00
CA ASN A 139 0.60 -13.39 -25.10
C ASN A 139 0.56 -14.85 -25.62
N THR A 140 -0.40 -15.66 -25.17
CA THR A 140 -0.59 -17.02 -25.70
C THR A 140 -1.05 -17.00 -27.17
N GLU A 141 -1.97 -16.10 -27.53
CA GLU A 141 -2.39 -15.90 -28.93
C GLU A 141 -1.21 -15.48 -29.82
N LEU A 142 -0.37 -14.55 -29.35
CA LEU A 142 0.85 -14.14 -30.06
C LEU A 142 1.83 -15.30 -30.24
N GLY A 143 2.02 -16.14 -29.22
CA GLY A 143 2.82 -17.35 -29.29
C GLY A 143 2.34 -18.31 -30.39
N ASN A 144 1.03 -18.57 -30.42
CA ASN A 144 0.41 -19.43 -31.44
C ASN A 144 0.58 -18.85 -32.86
N VAL A 145 0.41 -17.53 -33.02
CA VAL A 145 0.61 -16.86 -34.32
C VAL A 145 2.06 -16.97 -34.77
N MET A 146 3.04 -16.79 -33.87
CA MET A 146 4.45 -16.97 -34.21
C MET A 146 4.77 -18.40 -34.65
N GLU A 147 4.17 -19.41 -34.02
CA GLU A 147 4.33 -20.81 -34.43
C GLU A 147 3.77 -21.06 -35.83
N VAL A 148 2.56 -20.55 -36.11
CA VAL A 148 1.94 -20.66 -37.44
C VAL A 148 2.77 -19.96 -38.51
N LEU A 149 3.29 -18.76 -38.21
CA LEU A 149 4.19 -18.04 -39.10
C LEU A 149 5.47 -18.84 -39.37
N GLY A 150 6.10 -19.42 -38.34
CA GLY A 150 7.28 -20.26 -38.51
C GLY A 150 7.02 -21.54 -39.31
N LYS A 151 5.82 -22.12 -39.19
CA LYS A 151 5.40 -23.25 -40.04
C LYS A 151 5.22 -22.83 -41.49
N MET A 152 4.52 -21.72 -41.72
CA MET A 152 4.28 -21.19 -43.06
C MET A 152 5.59 -20.80 -43.76
N GLU A 153 6.56 -20.24 -43.03
CA GLU A 153 7.89 -19.94 -43.55
C GLU A 153 8.62 -21.21 -44.03
N LYS A 154 8.58 -22.31 -43.25
CA LYS A 154 9.18 -23.59 -43.65
C LYS A 154 8.49 -24.18 -44.89
N GLU A 155 7.16 -24.15 -44.93
CA GLU A 155 6.39 -24.61 -46.10
C GLU A 155 6.74 -23.78 -47.34
N MET A 156 6.88 -22.45 -47.20
CA MET A 156 7.33 -21.57 -48.28
C MET A 156 8.74 -21.93 -48.77
N GLN A 157 9.69 -22.15 -47.85
CA GLN A 157 11.05 -22.57 -48.22
C GLN A 157 11.07 -23.92 -48.94
N GLU A 158 10.25 -24.88 -48.51
CA GLU A 158 10.11 -26.18 -49.16
C GLU A 158 9.53 -26.03 -50.58
N VAL A 159 8.45 -25.27 -50.73
CA VAL A 159 7.83 -25.00 -52.04
C VAL A 159 8.80 -24.28 -52.96
N GLN A 160 9.54 -23.29 -52.46
CA GLN A 160 10.56 -22.59 -53.23
C GLN A 160 11.71 -23.51 -53.65
N GLY A 161 12.16 -24.41 -52.77
CA GLY A 161 13.15 -25.43 -53.10
C GLY A 161 12.67 -26.37 -54.20
N LYS A 162 11.42 -26.85 -54.11
CA LYS A 162 10.79 -27.69 -55.15
C LYS A 162 10.67 -26.96 -56.49
N LEU A 163 10.27 -25.68 -56.47
CA LEU A 163 10.15 -24.85 -57.67
C LEU A 163 11.51 -24.68 -58.35
N ASN A 164 12.56 -24.32 -57.59
CA ASN A 164 13.92 -24.18 -58.11
C ASN A 164 14.44 -25.50 -58.71
N ASN A 165 14.14 -26.64 -58.09
CA ASN A 165 14.51 -27.94 -58.64
C ASN A 165 13.77 -28.24 -59.95
N SER A 166 12.46 -27.99 -60.00
CA SER A 166 11.64 -28.13 -61.20
C SER A 166 12.14 -27.22 -62.33
N GLU A 167 12.45 -25.96 -62.03
CA GLU A 167 13.00 -25.00 -62.99
C GLU A 167 14.32 -25.50 -63.60
N ARG A 168 15.22 -26.06 -62.79
CA ARG A 168 16.47 -26.68 -63.28
C ARG A 168 16.19 -27.87 -64.19
N THR A 169 15.26 -28.75 -63.81
CA THR A 169 14.87 -29.90 -64.65
C THR A 169 14.23 -29.45 -65.96
N VAL A 170 13.35 -28.45 -65.94
CA VAL A 170 12.73 -27.90 -67.15
C VAL A 170 13.79 -27.22 -68.02
N SER A 171 14.74 -26.50 -67.42
CA SER A 171 15.84 -25.85 -68.15
C SER A 171 16.77 -26.86 -68.83
N SER A 172 17.10 -27.98 -68.17
CA SER A 172 17.92 -29.04 -68.77
C SER A 172 17.17 -29.78 -69.88
N LEU A 173 15.89 -30.08 -69.70
CA LEU A 173 15.04 -30.65 -70.74
C LEU A 173 14.91 -29.69 -71.94
N ARG A 174 14.71 -28.40 -71.69
CA ARG A 174 14.67 -27.37 -72.74
C ARG A 174 16.01 -27.26 -73.47
N ALA A 175 17.13 -27.33 -72.75
CA ALA A 175 18.44 -27.41 -73.39
C ALA A 175 18.50 -28.62 -74.32
N CYS A 176 18.01 -29.78 -73.92
CA CYS A 176 17.94 -30.95 -74.83
C CYS A 176 16.95 -30.86 -75.98
N VAL A 177 15.93 -30.00 -75.90
CA VAL A 177 15.04 -29.70 -77.03
C VAL A 177 15.70 -28.71 -77.99
N ASN A 178 16.47 -27.74 -77.47
CA ASN A 178 17.09 -26.68 -78.27
C ASN A 178 18.49 -27.03 -78.80
N THR A 179 19.20 -27.92 -78.11
CA THR A 179 20.47 -28.53 -78.51
C THR A 179 20.21 -30.01 -78.62
N GLU A 180 20.39 -30.58 -79.80
CA GLU A 180 19.99 -31.93 -80.19
C GLU A 180 20.61 -33.02 -79.29
N CYS A 181 20.00 -33.32 -78.15
CA CYS A 181 20.52 -34.35 -77.23
C CYS A 181 20.33 -35.75 -77.80
N CYS A 182 21.32 -36.61 -77.58
CA CYS A 182 21.22 -38.04 -77.85
C CYS A 182 21.06 -38.85 -76.55
N PRO A 183 20.38 -40.01 -76.59
CA PRO A 183 20.31 -40.90 -75.45
C PRO A 183 21.70 -41.33 -74.97
N SER A 184 21.85 -41.72 -73.71
CA SER A 184 23.12 -42.19 -73.16
C SER A 184 23.72 -43.32 -74.00
N GLY A 185 25.00 -43.19 -74.37
CA GLY A 185 25.71 -44.16 -75.23
C GLY A 185 25.56 -43.93 -76.74
N TRP A 186 24.87 -42.87 -77.15
CA TRP A 186 24.74 -42.45 -78.54
C TRP A 186 25.56 -41.18 -78.79
N VAL A 187 26.13 -41.07 -79.99
CA VAL A 187 26.96 -39.95 -80.44
C VAL A 187 26.12 -39.06 -81.35
N LEU A 188 26.04 -37.76 -81.04
CA LEU A 188 25.42 -36.79 -81.92
C LEU A 188 26.34 -36.48 -83.11
N TYR A 189 25.83 -36.64 -84.32
CA TYR A 189 26.48 -36.24 -85.55
C TYR A 189 25.48 -35.57 -86.50
N ARG A 190 25.69 -34.28 -86.78
CA ARG A 190 24.87 -33.47 -87.72
C ARG A 190 23.37 -33.72 -87.53
N THR A 191 22.83 -33.48 -86.34
CA THR A 191 21.39 -33.64 -86.03
C THR A 191 20.87 -35.07 -85.90
N LYS A 192 21.74 -36.08 -86.04
CA LYS A 192 21.38 -37.50 -85.89
C LYS A 192 22.15 -38.14 -84.75
N CYS A 193 21.46 -38.98 -83.99
CA CYS A 193 22.09 -39.82 -82.97
C CYS A 193 22.55 -41.13 -83.59
N LEU A 194 23.84 -41.42 -83.44
CA LEU A 194 24.48 -42.63 -83.94
C LEU A 194 24.85 -43.54 -82.76
N PHE A 195 24.54 -44.83 -82.87
CA PHE A 195 24.98 -45.85 -81.91
C PHE A 195 26.04 -46.73 -82.56
N ILE A 196 27.16 -46.93 -81.88
CA ILE A 196 28.25 -47.77 -82.34
C ILE A 196 28.34 -48.94 -81.37
N SER A 197 28.07 -50.15 -81.85
CA SER A 197 28.22 -51.38 -81.06
C SER A 197 29.70 -51.65 -80.79
N LEU A 198 30.02 -52.04 -79.55
CA LEU A 198 31.36 -52.53 -79.19
C LEU A 198 31.53 -54.03 -79.52
N GLU A 199 30.42 -54.71 -79.80
CA GLU A 199 30.40 -56.13 -80.16
C GLU A 199 30.45 -56.30 -81.67
N PHE A 200 31.23 -57.30 -82.12
CA PHE A 200 31.28 -57.73 -83.51
C PHE A 200 30.07 -58.60 -83.81
N ASN A 201 29.12 -58.04 -84.53
CA ASN A 201 27.87 -58.69 -84.91
C ASN A 201 27.85 -58.96 -86.43
N THR A 202 27.10 -59.98 -86.87
CA THR A 202 26.84 -60.12 -88.31
C THR A 202 25.95 -58.98 -88.79
N TRP A 203 25.86 -58.79 -90.11
CA TRP A 203 24.97 -57.76 -90.67
C TRP A 203 23.52 -57.93 -90.22
N ARG A 204 23.02 -59.17 -90.18
CA ARG A 204 21.65 -59.49 -89.77
C ARG A 204 21.42 -59.18 -88.29
N ASP A 205 22.37 -59.56 -87.44
CA ASP A 205 22.27 -59.33 -86.00
C ASP A 205 22.33 -57.82 -85.69
N SER A 206 23.21 -57.10 -86.38
CA SER A 206 23.31 -55.64 -86.29
C SER A 206 22.02 -54.95 -86.73
N TYR A 207 21.39 -55.43 -87.80
CA TYR A 207 20.10 -54.93 -88.26
C TYR A 207 19.00 -55.13 -87.21
N SER A 208 18.88 -56.34 -86.64
CA SER A 208 17.89 -56.63 -85.60
C SER A 208 18.13 -55.83 -84.31
N GLU A 209 19.39 -55.61 -83.92
CA GLU A 209 19.72 -54.81 -82.75
C GLU A 209 19.36 -53.33 -82.93
N CYS A 210 19.58 -52.77 -84.13
CA CYS A 210 19.13 -51.42 -84.46
C CYS A 210 17.61 -51.30 -84.35
N GLU A 211 16.84 -52.23 -84.95
CA GLU A 211 15.38 -52.24 -84.86
C GLU A 211 14.89 -52.35 -83.40
N ARG A 212 15.50 -53.24 -82.60
CA ARG A 212 15.19 -53.39 -81.17
C ARG A 212 15.44 -52.10 -80.37
N LYS A 213 16.42 -51.29 -80.79
CA LYS A 213 16.73 -49.98 -80.23
C LYS A 213 15.94 -48.84 -80.89
N SER A 214 14.93 -49.13 -81.73
CA SER A 214 14.14 -48.15 -82.48
C SER A 214 14.99 -47.23 -83.37
N ALA A 215 16.05 -47.78 -83.97
CA ALA A 215 16.96 -47.07 -84.85
C ALA A 215 17.19 -47.83 -86.17
N LYS A 216 17.79 -47.15 -87.15
CA LYS A 216 18.11 -47.74 -88.46
C LYS A 216 19.60 -48.01 -88.58
N LEU A 217 19.95 -49.19 -89.09
CA LEU A 217 21.35 -49.54 -89.38
C LEU A 217 21.90 -48.61 -90.46
N LEU A 218 23.03 -47.97 -90.19
CA LEU A 218 23.71 -47.08 -91.14
C LEU A 218 24.43 -47.93 -92.19
N ALA A 219 23.84 -48.07 -93.36
CA ALA A 219 24.46 -48.72 -94.52
C ALA A 219 24.96 -47.66 -95.50
N GLN A 220 26.17 -47.82 -96.02
CA GLN A 220 26.71 -47.02 -97.11
C GLN A 220 26.03 -47.48 -98.41
N GLY A 221 25.21 -46.62 -99.00
CA GLY A 221 24.66 -46.83 -100.34
C GLY A 221 25.70 -46.59 -101.42
#